data_AF-A0A950E903-F1
#
_entry.id   AF-A0A950E903-F1
#
_cell.length_a   1.000
_cell.length_b   1.000
_cell.length_c   1.000
_cell.angle_alpha   90.00
_cell.angle_beta   90.00
_cell.angle_gamma   90.00
#
_symmetry.space_group_name_H-M   'P 1'
#
loop_
_entity.id
_entity.type
_entity.pdbx_description
1 polymer ?
#
loop_
_entity_poly.entity_id
_entity_poly.type
_entity_poly.pdbx_seq_one_letter_code
_entity_poly.pdbx_strand_id
1 'polypeptide(L)'
;MVPLVFSSTLDADQRDELESLMFFHPEQGQLSSRINASVLTYGFPKIVNEGGNLRIGIDGHEVQTLYAFVSRGATRDLAGVLVYTRVHEDTLVLLHMAVRPEFCYSIGYKNELVLIRILSQLRAIAKRIRGIKKLSILYADKEIPRALI
;
A
#
# COMPACT_ATOMS: atom_id res chain seq x y z
N MET A 1 -12.63 -14.71 -9.27
CA MET A 1 -12.09 -13.35 -9.11
C MET A 1 -12.76 -12.69 -7.93
N VAL A 2 -12.03 -12.48 -6.84
CA VAL A 2 -12.53 -11.86 -5.61
C VAL A 2 -12.88 -10.40 -5.88
N PRO A 3 -14.04 -9.90 -5.42
CA PRO A 3 -14.39 -8.51 -5.61
C PRO A 3 -13.50 -7.64 -4.71
N LEU A 4 -12.66 -6.79 -5.34
CA LEU A 4 -11.82 -5.81 -4.64
C LEU A 4 -12.52 -4.46 -4.61
N VAL A 5 -12.57 -3.87 -3.43
CA VAL A 5 -13.06 -2.51 -3.20
C VAL A 5 -11.91 -1.68 -2.66
N PHE A 6 -11.82 -0.42 -3.08
CA PHE A 6 -10.77 0.49 -2.64
C PHE A 6 -11.37 1.66 -1.88
N SER A 7 -10.69 2.09 -0.81
CA SER A 7 -11.08 3.26 -0.03
C SER A 7 -9.84 4.08 0.35
N SER A 8 -9.98 5.40 0.44
CA SER A 8 -8.97 6.28 1.02
C SER A 8 -9.15 6.49 2.53
N THR A 9 -10.17 5.85 3.11
CA THR A 9 -10.51 5.91 4.54
C THR A 9 -10.61 4.50 5.10
N LEU A 10 -10.31 4.38 6.39
CA LEU A 10 -10.43 3.17 7.18
C LEU A 10 -10.96 3.57 8.56
N ASP A 11 -11.97 2.89 9.06
CA ASP A 11 -12.58 3.21 10.34
C ASP A 11 -11.65 2.86 11.52
N ALA A 12 -11.80 3.59 12.64
CA ALA A 12 -10.95 3.43 13.83
C ALA A 12 -11.03 2.04 14.48
N ASP A 13 -12.12 1.30 14.26
CA ASP A 13 -12.32 -0.07 14.77
C ASP A 13 -11.44 -1.11 14.07
N GLN A 14 -10.93 -0.80 12.87
CA GLN A 14 -10.02 -1.68 12.11
C GLN A 14 -8.54 -1.47 12.46
N ARG A 15 -8.23 -0.86 13.61
CA ARG A 15 -6.86 -0.55 14.02
C ARG A 15 -5.98 -1.79 14.14
N ASP A 16 -6.47 -2.82 14.81
CA ASP A 16 -5.71 -4.05 15.04
C ASP A 16 -5.42 -4.78 13.71
N GLU A 17 -6.37 -4.77 12.78
CA GLU A 17 -6.16 -5.32 11.43
C GLU A 17 -5.10 -4.55 10.66
N LEU A 18 -5.13 -3.21 10.74
CA LEU A 18 -4.13 -2.36 10.10
C LEU A 18 -2.74 -2.51 10.74
N GLU A 19 -2.66 -2.60 12.07
CA GLU A 19 -1.42 -2.88 12.80
C GLU A 19 -0.85 -4.24 12.41
N SER A 20 -1.69 -5.28 12.35
CA SER A 20 -1.28 -6.61 11.89
C SER A 20 -0.72 -6.56 10.46
N LEU A 21 -1.42 -5.88 9.57
CA LEU A 21 -1.00 -5.73 8.17
C LEU A 21 0.32 -4.97 8.01
N MET A 22 0.54 -3.92 8.81
CA MET A 22 1.74 -3.07 8.73
C MET A 22 2.96 -3.67 9.47
N PHE A 23 2.73 -4.38 10.58
CA PHE A 23 3.80 -4.76 11.52
C PHE A 23 4.00 -6.28 11.68
N PHE A 24 3.07 -7.14 11.28
CA PHE A 24 3.26 -8.59 11.33
C PHE A 24 3.64 -9.15 9.95
N HIS A 25 4.90 -8.99 9.57
CA HIS A 25 5.52 -9.86 8.56
C HIS A 25 6.29 -10.97 9.29
N PRO A 26 6.00 -12.28 9.08
CA PRO A 26 6.76 -13.39 9.68
C PRO A 26 8.27 -13.37 9.38
N GLU A 27 8.67 -12.60 8.36
CA GLU A 27 10.05 -12.40 7.95
C GLU A 27 10.77 -11.27 8.72
N GLN A 28 10.08 -10.48 9.56
CA GLN A 28 10.71 -9.39 10.35
C GLN A 28 11.74 -9.89 11.37
N GLY A 29 11.70 -11.16 11.77
CA GLY A 29 12.74 -11.76 12.61
C GLY A 29 14.09 -11.95 11.90
N GLN A 30 14.11 -12.08 10.57
CA GLN A 30 15.33 -12.21 9.76
C GLN A 30 15.71 -10.92 9.01
N LEU A 31 14.78 -9.98 8.91
CA LEU A 31 14.94 -8.69 8.22
C LEU A 31 15.27 -7.53 9.18
N SER A 32 15.70 -7.82 10.41
CA SER A 32 16.12 -6.82 11.41
C SER A 32 17.36 -6.03 10.98
N SER A 33 18.14 -6.51 10.01
CA SER A 33 19.28 -5.81 9.40
C SER A 33 18.94 -5.06 8.10
N ARG A 34 17.70 -5.16 7.59
CA ARG A 34 17.27 -4.56 6.30
C ARG A 34 16.00 -3.73 6.48
N ILE A 35 15.98 -2.88 7.51
CA ILE A 35 15.03 -1.77 7.57
C ILE A 35 15.18 -0.96 6.27
N ASN A 36 14.11 -0.93 5.48
CA ASN A 36 14.06 -0.52 4.08
C ASN A 36 14.76 0.82 3.79
N ALA A 37 15.35 0.95 2.59
CA ALA A 37 15.83 2.23 2.05
C ALA A 37 14.75 3.34 2.08
N SER A 38 13.46 2.96 2.01
CA SER A 38 12.34 3.88 2.18
C SER A 38 12.23 4.44 3.61
N VAL A 39 12.56 3.65 4.64
CA VAL A 39 12.56 4.12 6.03
C VAL A 39 13.74 5.07 6.27
N LEU A 40 14.90 4.79 5.67
CA LEU A 40 16.06 5.69 5.74
C LEU A 40 15.82 7.01 5.00
N THR A 41 15.07 6.98 3.89
CA THR A 41 14.85 8.16 3.04
C THR A 41 13.62 8.97 3.45
N TYR A 42 12.56 8.32 3.95
CA TYR A 42 11.27 8.95 4.26
C TYR A 42 10.87 8.82 5.72
N GLY A 43 11.49 7.97 6.53
CA GLY A 43 11.13 7.76 7.93
C GLY A 43 10.17 6.59 8.18
N PHE A 44 9.84 6.37 9.45
CA PHE A 44 9.02 5.24 9.88
C PHE A 44 7.51 5.51 9.70
N PRO A 45 6.75 4.59 9.08
CA PRO A 45 5.30 4.72 9.02
C PRO A 45 4.66 4.53 10.40
N LYS A 46 3.69 5.38 10.72
CA LYS A 46 2.88 5.34 11.95
C LYS A 46 1.40 5.35 11.60
N ILE A 47 0.59 4.64 12.39
CA ILE A 47 -0.86 4.72 12.27
C ILE A 47 -1.35 5.93 13.05
N VAL A 48 -2.00 6.86 12.36
CA VAL A 48 -2.60 8.08 12.90
C VAL A 48 -4.11 7.96 12.83
N ASN A 49 -4.81 8.44 13.86
CA ASN A 49 -6.27 8.57 13.83
C ASN A 49 -6.61 10.05 13.61
N GLU A 50 -7.25 10.36 12.49
CA GLU A 50 -7.69 11.70 12.12
C GLU A 50 -9.20 11.70 11.90
N GLY A 51 -9.95 12.34 12.81
CA GLY A 51 -11.40 12.47 12.69
C GLY A 51 -12.15 11.13 12.64
N GLY A 52 -11.68 10.12 13.38
CA GLY A 52 -12.29 8.79 13.42
C GLY A 52 -11.83 7.84 12.30
N ASN A 53 -10.97 8.33 11.39
CA ASN A 53 -10.39 7.52 10.32
C ASN A 53 -8.91 7.24 10.59
N LEU A 54 -8.50 6.00 10.40
CA LEU A 54 -7.11 5.61 10.42
C LEU A 54 -6.43 6.03 9.11
N ARG A 55 -5.19 6.49 9.23
CA ARG A 55 -4.28 6.84 8.14
C ARG A 55 -2.88 6.34 8.47
N ILE A 56 -2.04 6.17 7.46
CA ILE A 56 -0.61 6.00 7.67
C ILE A 56 0.06 7.36 7.50
N GLY A 57 0.68 7.85 8.57
CA GLY A 57 1.54 9.02 8.56
C GLY A 57 3.02 8.63 8.47
N ILE A 58 3.81 9.51 7.89
CA ILE A 58 5.27 9.41 7.83
C ILE A 58 5.82 10.78 8.23
N ASP A 59 6.65 10.85 9.27
CA ASP A 59 7.13 12.12 9.83
C ASP A 59 7.84 12.95 8.73
N GLY A 60 7.45 14.23 8.59
CA GLY A 60 8.05 15.14 7.61
C GLY A 60 7.53 14.98 6.18
N HIS A 61 6.58 14.09 5.92
CA HIS A 61 6.03 13.85 4.58
C HIS A 61 4.50 13.89 4.56
N GLU A 62 3.94 14.65 3.62
CA GLU A 62 2.52 14.57 3.30
C GLU A 62 2.27 13.32 2.45
N VAL A 63 1.55 12.34 3.03
CA VAL A 63 1.31 11.04 2.40
C VAL A 63 -0.18 10.74 2.27
N GLN A 64 -0.51 9.94 1.27
CA GLN A 64 -1.85 9.43 1.03
C GLN A 64 -1.86 7.93 1.28
N THR A 65 -2.98 7.44 1.82
CA THR A 65 -3.20 6.02 2.06
C THR A 65 -4.35 5.53 1.20
N LEU A 66 -4.16 4.37 0.58
CA LEU A 66 -5.22 3.62 -0.09
C LEU A 66 -5.34 2.24 0.54
N TYR A 67 -6.55 1.89 0.93
CA TYR A 67 -6.92 0.59 1.47
C TYR A 67 -7.59 -0.24 0.39
N ALA A 68 -7.25 -1.52 0.34
CA ALA A 68 -7.86 -2.50 -0.53
C ALA A 68 -8.58 -3.52 0.34
N PHE A 69 -9.83 -3.82 -0.02
CA PHE A 69 -10.67 -4.76 0.69
C PHE A 69 -11.13 -5.87 -0.25
N VAL A 70 -11.16 -7.10 0.26
CA VAL A 70 -11.85 -8.20 -0.40
C VAL A 70 -13.27 -8.27 0.15
N SER A 71 -14.26 -8.10 -0.73
CA SER A 71 -15.67 -8.21 -0.35
C SER A 71 -16.08 -9.68 -0.24
N ARG A 72 -16.68 -10.05 0.89
CA ARG A 72 -17.25 -11.38 1.19
C ARG A 72 -18.76 -11.30 1.43
N GLY A 73 -19.46 -10.57 0.57
CA GLY A 73 -20.89 -10.33 0.71
C GLY A 73 -21.17 -9.21 1.70
N ALA A 74 -21.67 -9.54 2.89
CA ALA A 74 -22.04 -8.56 3.91
C ALA A 74 -20.83 -7.92 4.61
N THR A 75 -19.67 -8.57 4.56
CA THR A 75 -18.42 -8.07 5.17
C THR A 75 -17.36 -7.76 4.11
N ARG A 76 -16.37 -6.96 4.50
CA ARG A 76 -15.21 -6.64 3.68
C ARG A 76 -13.97 -6.82 4.55
N ASP A 77 -13.05 -7.65 4.09
CA ASP A 77 -11.81 -7.91 4.81
C ASP A 77 -10.74 -6.94 4.29
N LEU A 78 -10.03 -6.26 5.20
CA LEU A 78 -8.86 -5.46 4.81
C LEU A 78 -7.83 -6.39 4.20
N ALA A 79 -7.56 -6.23 2.91
CA ALA A 79 -6.68 -7.11 2.14
C ALA A 79 -5.29 -6.51 1.93
N GLY A 80 -5.18 -5.19 1.89
CA GLY A 80 -3.91 -4.51 1.72
C GLY A 80 -3.99 -3.01 1.92
N VAL A 81 -2.82 -2.39 2.02
CA VAL A 81 -2.63 -0.95 2.20
C VAL A 81 -1.50 -0.48 1.30
N LEU A 82 -1.66 0.70 0.71
CA LEU A 82 -0.62 1.44 0.01
C LEU A 82 -0.45 2.80 0.66
N VAL A 83 0.80 3.21 0.83
CA VAL A 83 1.17 4.57 1.23
C VAL A 83 1.97 5.17 0.10
N TYR A 84 1.52 6.30 -0.41
CA TYR A 84 2.16 6.95 -1.54
C TYR A 84 2.13 8.46 -1.37
N THR A 85 3.05 9.15 -2.03
CA THR A 85 3.11 10.60 -2.02
C THR A 85 3.39 11.11 -3.42
N ARG A 86 3.11 12.39 -3.67
CA ARG A 86 3.52 13.08 -4.88
C ARG A 86 4.85 13.76 -4.61
N VAL A 87 5.87 13.40 -5.38
CA VAL A 87 7.18 14.06 -5.35
C VAL A 87 7.34 14.84 -6.64
N HIS A 88 7.72 16.11 -6.51
CA HIS A 88 7.78 17.05 -7.64
C HIS A 88 6.43 17.16 -8.39
N GLU A 89 6.43 17.82 -9.55
CA GLU A 89 5.20 18.07 -10.29
C GLU A 89 4.72 16.87 -11.12
N ASP A 90 5.55 15.84 -11.35
CA ASP A 90 5.26 14.82 -12.34
C ASP A 90 5.35 13.36 -11.86
N THR A 91 5.68 13.12 -10.59
CA THR A 91 5.97 11.77 -10.11
C THR A 91 5.13 11.41 -8.89
N LEU A 92 4.40 10.29 -8.98
CA LEU A 92 3.78 9.65 -7.82
C LEU A 92 4.72 8.56 -7.32
N VAL A 93 4.96 8.50 -6.03
CA VAL A 93 5.93 7.60 -5.41
C VAL A 93 5.20 6.69 -4.42
N LEU A 94 5.24 5.38 -4.65
CA LEU A 94 4.80 4.36 -3.70
C LEU A 94 5.88 4.19 -2.62
N LEU A 95 5.55 4.64 -1.41
CA LEU A 95 6.44 4.65 -0.24
C LEU A 95 6.36 3.36 0.57
N HIS A 96 5.17 2.77 0.67
CA HIS A 96 4.92 1.53 1.43
C HIS A 96 3.77 0.74 0.82
N MET A 97 3.88 -0.59 0.90
CA MET A 97 2.80 -1.50 0.55
C MET A 97 2.85 -2.73 1.44
N ALA A 98 1.69 -3.11 1.96
CA ALA A 98 1.50 -4.39 2.63
C ALA A 98 0.20 -5.05 2.14
N VAL A 99 0.22 -6.38 2.00
CA VAL A 99 -0.93 -7.20 1.59
C VAL A 99 -0.98 -8.40 2.52
N ARG A 100 -2.16 -8.77 3.03
CA ARG A 100 -2.26 -9.92 3.93
C ARG A 100 -1.77 -11.19 3.22
N PRO A 101 -0.97 -12.05 3.89
CA PRO A 101 -0.37 -13.23 3.26
C PRO A 101 -1.37 -14.17 2.60
N GLU A 102 -2.58 -14.29 3.14
CA GLU A 102 -3.66 -15.11 2.56
C GLU A 102 -4.02 -14.66 1.13
N PHE A 103 -4.00 -13.37 0.85
CA PHE A 103 -4.25 -12.77 -0.47
C PHE A 103 -3.00 -12.66 -1.34
N CYS A 104 -1.84 -13.04 -0.81
CA CYS A 104 -0.61 -13.17 -1.59
C CYS A 104 -0.62 -14.50 -2.36
N TYR A 105 0.02 -14.48 -3.53
CA TYR A 105 0.08 -15.59 -4.48
C TYR A 105 0.60 -16.91 -3.85
N SER A 106 1.35 -16.85 -2.75
CA SER A 106 2.00 -17.99 -2.14
C SER A 106 1.11 -18.86 -1.24
N ILE A 107 0.01 -18.37 -0.63
CA ILE A 107 -0.61 -19.06 0.52
C ILE A 107 -2.11 -19.43 0.36
N GLY A 108 -2.87 -18.95 -0.63
CA GLY A 108 -4.25 -19.44 -0.78
C GLY A 108 -5.00 -19.00 -2.04
N TYR A 109 -4.91 -17.72 -2.39
CA TYR A 109 -5.60 -17.16 -3.56
C TYR A 109 -4.68 -17.10 -4.80
N LYS A 110 -4.12 -18.26 -5.19
CA LYS A 110 -3.09 -18.42 -6.23
C LYS A 110 -3.44 -17.80 -7.60
N ASN A 111 -4.72 -17.52 -7.91
CA ASN A 111 -5.13 -16.97 -9.20
C ASN A 111 -5.83 -15.60 -9.12
N GLU A 112 -5.82 -14.93 -7.97
CA GLU A 112 -6.62 -13.72 -7.77
C GLU A 112 -5.89 -12.40 -8.08
N LEU A 113 -4.57 -12.48 -8.30
CA LEU A 113 -3.70 -11.37 -8.72
C LEU A 113 -3.94 -10.07 -7.91
N VAL A 114 -4.23 -10.21 -6.61
CA VAL A 114 -4.67 -9.11 -5.74
C VAL A 114 -3.66 -7.96 -5.75
N LEU A 115 -2.37 -8.28 -5.58
CA LEU A 115 -1.27 -7.33 -5.66
C LEU A 115 -1.25 -6.54 -7.00
N ILE A 116 -1.42 -7.23 -8.13
CA ILE A 116 -1.41 -6.62 -9.46
C ILE A 116 -2.62 -5.68 -9.62
N ARG A 117 -3.78 -6.06 -9.10
CA ARG A 117 -5.00 -5.23 -9.15
C ARG A 117 -4.89 -4.00 -8.26
N ILE A 118 -4.27 -4.15 -7.09
CA ILE A 118 -3.91 -3.04 -6.21
C ILE A 118 -2.97 -2.05 -6.93
N LEU A 119 -1.90 -2.54 -7.55
CA LEU A 119 -0.98 -1.70 -8.34
C LEU A 119 -1.65 -1.05 -9.55
N SER A 120 -2.56 -1.77 -10.22
CA SER A 120 -3.35 -1.24 -11.32
C SER A 120 -4.24 -0.09 -10.88
N GLN A 121 -4.81 -0.17 -9.68
CA GLN A 121 -5.60 0.92 -9.12
C GLN A 121 -4.73 2.14 -8.79
N LEU A 122 -3.53 1.94 -8.23
CA LEU A 122 -2.59 3.05 -8.02
C LEU A 122 -2.23 3.74 -9.35
N ARG A 123 -2.01 2.96 -10.42
CA ARG A 123 -1.79 3.51 -11.77
C ARG A 123 -3.00 4.27 -12.30
N ALA A 124 -4.22 3.81 -12.02
CA ALA A 124 -5.45 4.52 -12.40
C ALA A 124 -5.60 5.86 -11.65
N ILE A 125 -5.27 5.89 -10.36
CA ILE A 125 -5.22 7.13 -9.56
C ILE A 125 -4.18 8.08 -10.16
N ALA A 126 -2.95 7.62 -10.42
CA ALA A 126 -1.88 8.42 -11.00
C ALA A 126 -2.31 9.08 -12.33
N LYS A 127 -3.01 8.33 -13.21
CA LYS A 127 -3.53 8.86 -14.49
C LYS A 127 -4.57 9.98 -14.33
N ARG A 128 -5.28 10.05 -13.21
CA ARG A 128 -6.31 11.06 -12.94
C ARG A 128 -5.73 12.33 -12.31
N ILE A 129 -4.52 12.27 -11.76
CA ILE A 129 -3.87 13.42 -11.14
C ILE A 129 -3.17 14.24 -12.23
N ARG A 130 -3.59 15.50 -12.40
CA ARG A 130 -3.00 16.41 -13.39
C ARG A 130 -1.50 16.59 -13.13
N GLY A 131 -0.71 16.41 -14.19
CA GLY A 131 0.74 16.62 -14.17
C GLY A 131 1.55 15.34 -13.94
N ILE A 132 0.95 14.29 -13.37
CA ILE A 132 1.65 13.02 -13.12
C ILE A 132 1.96 12.31 -14.46
N LYS A 133 3.24 12.01 -14.67
CA LYS A 133 3.79 11.31 -15.83
C LYS A 133 4.45 9.99 -15.45
N LYS A 134 4.85 9.83 -14.18
CA LYS A 134 5.65 8.70 -13.70
C LYS A 134 5.08 8.15 -12.39
N LEU A 135 5.19 6.83 -12.24
CA LEU A 135 4.96 6.12 -10.98
C LEU A 135 6.30 5.47 -10.58
N SER A 136 6.83 5.82 -9.42
CA SER A 136 8.03 5.24 -8.84
C SER A 136 7.67 4.34 -7.66
N ILE A 137 8.41 3.26 -7.46
CA ILE A 137 8.21 2.33 -6.34
C ILE A 137 9.54 2.22 -5.60
N LEU A 138 9.57 2.65 -4.32
CA LEU A 138 10.80 2.60 -3.50
C LEU A 138 11.10 1.23 -2.90
N TYR A 139 10.16 0.28 -3.00
CA TYR A 139 10.30 -1.07 -2.43
C TYR A 139 11.26 -1.98 -3.19
N ALA A 140 11.80 -1.51 -4.30
CA ALA A 140 12.72 -2.30 -5.09
C ALA A 140 13.90 -1.42 -5.47
N ASP A 141 15.10 -1.86 -5.10
CA ASP A 141 16.34 -1.67 -5.86
C ASP A 141 16.24 -2.23 -7.31
N LYS A 142 15.03 -2.37 -7.85
CA LYS A 142 14.75 -2.69 -9.24
C LYS A 142 13.94 -1.53 -9.80
N GLU A 143 14.62 -0.70 -10.58
CA GLU A 143 13.97 0.08 -11.62
C GLU A 143 13.04 -0.85 -12.39
N ILE A 144 11.72 -0.61 -12.32
CA ILE A 144 10.78 -1.32 -13.19
C ILE A 144 10.83 -0.56 -14.52
N PRO A 145 11.44 -1.11 -15.57
CA PRO A 145 11.53 -0.42 -16.84
C PRO A 145 10.12 -0.13 -17.35
N ARG A 146 9.94 1.06 -17.90
CA ARG A 146 8.72 1.48 -18.57
C ARG A 146 8.36 0.42 -19.61
N ALA A 147 7.20 -0.23 -19.45
CA ALA A 147 6.67 -1.10 -20.49
C ALA A 147 6.53 -0.27 -21.78
N LEU A 148 7.40 -0.55 -22.75
CA LEU A 148 7.26 -0.08 -24.12
C LEU A 148 6.05 -0.83 -24.68
N ILE A 149 5.02 -0.06 -25.02
CA ILE A 149 3.88 -0.52 -25.83
C ILE A 149 4.36 -0.51 -27.28
#